data_AF-A0A940UCR9-F1
#
_entry.id   AF-A0A940UCR9-F1
#
_cell.length_a   1.000
_cell.length_b   1.000
_cell.length_c   1.000
_cell.angle_alpha   90.00
_cell.angle_beta   90.00
_cell.angle_gamma   90.00
#
_symmetry.space_group_name_H-M   'P 1'
#
loop_
_entity.id
_entity.type
_entity.pdbx_description
1 polymer ?
#
loop_
_entity_poly.entity_id
_entity_poly.type
_entity_poly.pdbx_seq_one_letter_code
_entity_poly.pdbx_strand_id
1 'polypeptide(L)'
;KVAVEILNRPFKTKEEGFATITREIPAYYAKNYPQVAQEKAAAINQAVEQVKDIYERNFFPAMKVKWNTYPNYIGHFYTPGCFRCHDDKHKTAEGKVISKNCKICHDVLDQVQENIPGGKRVIDFVHPVDIGDELYKTNCSDCHMSGGEDVTAGEGHGQKAKH
;
A
#
# COMPACT_ATOMS: atom_id res chain seq x y z
N LYS A 1 -14.47 -5.61 5.39
CA LYS A 1 -13.32 -6.39 4.84
C LYS A 1 -13.72 -7.15 3.57
N VAL A 2 -14.80 -7.95 3.58
CA VAL A 2 -15.29 -8.71 2.41
C VAL A 2 -15.34 -7.94 1.08
N ALA A 3 -15.81 -6.68 1.06
CA ALA A 3 -15.86 -5.90 -0.18
C ALA A 3 -14.48 -5.65 -0.78
N VAL A 4 -13.50 -5.25 0.03
CA VAL A 4 -12.12 -4.99 -0.43
C VAL A 4 -11.44 -6.28 -0.90
N GLU A 5 -11.70 -7.40 -0.21
CA GLU A 5 -11.21 -8.72 -0.63
C GLU A 5 -11.77 -9.14 -1.98
N ILE A 6 -13.07 -8.93 -2.23
CA ILE A 6 -13.71 -9.22 -3.52
C ILE A 6 -13.13 -8.32 -4.62
N LEU A 7 -13.01 -7.01 -4.37
CA LEU A 7 -12.49 -6.05 -5.35
C LEU A 7 -11.06 -6.38 -5.81
N ASN A 8 -10.23 -6.96 -4.94
CA ASN A 8 -8.84 -7.32 -5.28
C ASN A 8 -8.70 -8.65 -6.04
N ARG A 9 -9.79 -9.38 -6.31
CA ARG A 9 -9.72 -10.63 -7.08
C ARG A 9 -9.45 -10.37 -8.57
N PRO A 10 -8.71 -11.26 -9.26
CA PRO A 10 -8.34 -11.09 -10.66
C PRO A 10 -9.48 -11.52 -11.60
N PHE A 11 -10.55 -10.72 -11.66
CA PHE A 11 -11.63 -10.95 -12.63
C PHE A 11 -11.16 -10.74 -14.07
N LYS A 12 -11.75 -11.46 -15.01
CA LYS A 12 -11.47 -11.33 -16.45
C LYS A 12 -12.33 -10.27 -17.10
N THR A 13 -13.56 -10.10 -16.63
CA THR A 13 -14.50 -9.12 -17.19
C THR A 13 -15.19 -8.30 -16.10
N LYS A 14 -15.85 -7.21 -16.52
CA LYS A 14 -16.63 -6.38 -15.61
C LYS A 14 -17.85 -7.13 -15.07
N GLU A 15 -18.49 -7.91 -15.93
CA GLU A 15 -19.68 -8.70 -15.63
C GLU A 15 -19.40 -9.76 -14.58
N GLU A 16 -18.23 -10.41 -14.66
CA GLU A 16 -17.77 -11.38 -13.66
C GLU A 16 -17.59 -10.73 -12.28
N GLY A 17 -16.96 -9.56 -12.23
CA GLY A 17 -16.79 -8.78 -11.01
C GLY A 17 -18.14 -8.37 -10.40
N PHE A 18 -19.04 -7.84 -11.22
CA PHE A 18 -20.38 -7.45 -10.81
C PHE A 18 -21.20 -8.63 -10.27
N ALA A 19 -21.22 -9.76 -10.99
CA ALA A 19 -21.92 -10.96 -10.54
C ALA A 19 -21.37 -11.47 -9.21
N THR A 20 -20.05 -11.40 -9.03
CA THR A 20 -19.40 -11.82 -7.78
C THR A 20 -19.73 -10.88 -6.62
N ILE A 21 -19.68 -9.56 -6.81
CA ILE A 21 -20.05 -8.56 -5.79
C ILE A 21 -21.50 -8.77 -5.33
N THR A 22 -22.43 -8.89 -6.29
CA THR A 22 -23.87 -9.08 -6.02
C THR A 22 -24.15 -10.36 -5.24
N ARG A 23 -23.44 -11.44 -5.54
CA ARG A 23 -23.65 -12.75 -4.91
C ARG A 23 -22.96 -12.86 -3.54
N GLU A 24 -21.70 -12.45 -3.44
CA GLU A 24 -20.85 -12.82 -2.31
C GLU A 24 -20.98 -11.88 -1.11
N ILE A 25 -21.26 -10.59 -1.31
CA ILE A 25 -21.44 -9.68 -0.17
C ILE A 25 -22.66 -10.09 0.67
N PRO A 26 -23.87 -10.30 0.11
CA PRO A 26 -25.01 -10.74 0.92
C PRO A 26 -24.79 -12.13 1.51
N ALA A 27 -24.22 -13.06 0.74
CA ALA A 27 -23.93 -14.42 1.22
C ALA A 27 -22.96 -14.41 2.42
N TYR A 28 -21.96 -13.54 2.42
CA TYR A 28 -21.06 -13.37 3.55
C TYR A 28 -21.79 -12.92 4.82
N TYR A 29 -22.69 -11.93 4.72
CA TYR A 29 -23.46 -11.48 5.88
C TYR A 29 -24.47 -12.54 6.33
N ALA A 30 -25.17 -13.19 5.41
CA ALA A 30 -26.12 -14.27 5.75
C ALA A 30 -25.44 -15.42 6.49
N LYS A 31 -24.21 -15.77 6.12
CA LYS A 31 -23.44 -16.86 6.74
C LYS A 31 -22.86 -16.48 8.10
N ASN A 32 -22.23 -15.31 8.19
CA ASN A 32 -21.42 -14.94 9.37
C ASN A 32 -22.17 -14.07 10.38
N TYR A 33 -23.20 -13.34 9.93
CA TYR A 33 -23.98 -12.40 10.74
C TYR A 33 -25.48 -12.46 10.39
N PRO A 34 -26.19 -13.59 10.63
CA PRO A 34 -27.57 -13.78 10.16
C PRO A 34 -28.55 -12.71 10.65
N GLN A 35 -28.43 -12.28 11.92
CA GLN A 35 -29.26 -11.22 12.48
C GLN A 35 -29.04 -9.89 11.75
N VAL A 36 -27.79 -9.52 11.47
CA VAL A 36 -27.45 -8.32 10.70
C VAL A 36 -27.97 -8.44 9.27
N ALA A 37 -27.86 -9.62 8.65
CA ALA A 37 -28.38 -9.86 7.31
C ALA A 37 -29.89 -9.60 7.22
N GLN A 38 -30.64 -9.97 8.24
CA GLN A 38 -32.08 -9.72 8.32
C GLN A 38 -32.40 -8.25 8.63
N GLU A 39 -31.82 -7.69 9.70
CA GLU A 39 -32.14 -6.34 10.16
C GLU A 39 -31.62 -5.24 9.23
N LYS A 40 -30.53 -5.51 8.49
CA LYS A 40 -29.84 -4.53 7.63
C LYS A 40 -29.85 -4.93 6.16
N ALA A 41 -30.79 -5.77 5.73
CA ALA A 41 -30.91 -6.24 4.35
C ALA A 41 -30.85 -5.09 3.32
N ALA A 42 -31.60 -4.01 3.55
CA ALA A 42 -31.60 -2.84 2.68
C ALA A 42 -30.23 -2.16 2.59
N ALA A 43 -29.53 -2.00 3.72
CA ALA A 43 -28.19 -1.41 3.76
C ALA A 43 -27.14 -2.31 3.09
N ILE A 44 -27.27 -3.64 3.21
CA ILE A 44 -26.40 -4.60 2.52
C ILE A 44 -26.59 -4.51 1.00
N ASN A 45 -27.84 -4.43 0.53
CA ASN A 45 -28.13 -4.25 -0.89
C ASN A 45 -27.62 -2.89 -1.42
N GLN A 46 -27.76 -1.83 -0.63
CA GLN A 46 -27.18 -0.53 -0.98
C GLN A 46 -25.65 -0.62 -1.06
N ALA A 47 -25.00 -1.33 -0.13
CA ALA A 47 -23.56 -1.54 -0.16
C ALA A 47 -23.11 -2.31 -1.40
N VAL A 48 -23.88 -3.32 -1.85
CA VAL A 48 -23.62 -4.04 -3.11
C VAL A 48 -23.56 -3.08 -4.30
N GLU A 49 -24.56 -2.19 -4.44
CA GLU A 49 -24.58 -1.22 -5.53
C GLU A 49 -23.42 -0.23 -5.43
N GLN A 50 -23.12 0.29 -4.24
CA GLN A 50 -21.97 1.18 -4.05
C GLN A 50 -20.63 0.50 -4.37
N VAL A 51 -20.47 -0.78 -4.04
CA VAL A 51 -19.25 -1.54 -4.38
C VAL A 51 -19.14 -1.78 -5.88
N LYS A 52 -20.26 -2.04 -6.58
CA LYS A 52 -20.28 -2.09 -8.05
C LYS A 52 -19.88 -0.75 -8.67
N ASP A 53 -20.42 0.36 -8.18
CA ASP A 53 -20.07 1.71 -8.66
C ASP A 53 -18.59 2.01 -8.44
N ILE A 54 -18.02 1.58 -7.31
CA ILE A 54 -16.58 1.69 -7.04
C ILE A 54 -15.78 0.83 -8.02
N TYR A 55 -16.19 -0.43 -8.23
CA TYR A 55 -15.51 -1.34 -9.15
C TYR A 55 -15.49 -0.77 -10.57
N GLU A 56 -16.63 -0.27 -11.05
CA GLU A 56 -16.77 0.32 -12.37
C GLU A 56 -15.83 1.52 -12.62
N ARG A 57 -15.64 2.37 -11.62
CA ARG A 57 -14.81 3.57 -11.76
C ARG A 57 -13.31 3.29 -11.68
N ASN A 58 -12.91 2.18 -11.07
CA ASN A 58 -11.52 1.95 -10.68
C ASN A 58 -10.90 0.65 -11.21
N PHE A 59 -11.68 -0.25 -11.82
CA PHE A 59 -11.22 -1.55 -12.28
C PHE A 59 -11.62 -1.78 -13.73
N PHE A 60 -10.62 -2.07 -14.56
CA PHE A 60 -10.76 -2.33 -15.99
C PHE A 60 -10.09 -3.67 -16.33
N PRO A 61 -10.75 -4.82 -16.07
CA PRO A 61 -10.19 -6.16 -16.23
C PRO A 61 -9.56 -6.42 -17.60
N ALA A 62 -10.24 -6.03 -18.68
CA ALA A 62 -9.74 -6.21 -20.05
C ALA A 62 -8.41 -5.49 -20.32
N MET A 63 -8.17 -4.36 -19.62
CA MET A 63 -6.94 -3.58 -19.71
C MET A 63 -5.91 -3.97 -18.65
N LYS A 64 -6.23 -4.91 -17.76
CA LYS A 64 -5.42 -5.26 -16.58
C LYS A 64 -5.10 -4.05 -15.69
N VAL A 65 -6.02 -3.09 -15.63
CA VAL A 65 -5.91 -1.89 -14.79
C VAL A 65 -6.83 -2.04 -13.58
N LYS A 66 -6.29 -1.80 -12.39
CA LYS A 66 -6.99 -1.73 -11.11
C LYS A 66 -6.60 -0.46 -10.37
N TRP A 67 -7.25 -0.20 -9.25
CA TRP A 67 -7.07 1.02 -8.44
C TRP A 67 -5.61 1.35 -8.09
N ASN A 68 -4.72 0.34 -8.01
CA ASN A 68 -3.30 0.51 -7.70
C ASN A 68 -2.33 0.23 -8.86
N THR A 69 -2.81 0.06 -10.09
CA THR A 69 -1.93 -0.17 -11.25
C THR A 69 -1.03 1.03 -11.54
N TYR A 70 -1.53 2.24 -11.33
CA TYR A 70 -0.78 3.48 -11.54
C TYR A 70 -0.56 4.19 -10.19
N PRO A 71 0.54 3.86 -9.49
CA PRO A 71 0.81 4.47 -8.19
C PRO A 71 1.03 5.99 -8.32
N ASN A 72 0.55 6.72 -7.33
CA ASN A 72 0.89 8.13 -7.16
C ASN A 72 2.27 8.24 -6.48
N TYR A 73 3.24 8.82 -7.20
CA TYR A 73 4.61 9.00 -6.74
C TYR A 73 4.87 10.32 -6.01
N ILE A 74 3.83 11.03 -5.56
CA ILE A 74 3.98 12.29 -4.81
C ILE A 74 4.70 12.12 -3.47
N GLY A 75 4.70 10.91 -2.88
CA GLY A 75 5.37 10.59 -1.63
C GLY A 75 6.21 9.31 -1.72
N HIS A 76 7.08 9.11 -0.73
CA HIS A 76 8.07 8.02 -0.72
C HIS A 76 7.80 6.91 0.33
N PHE A 77 6.63 6.93 0.98
CA PHE A 77 6.29 5.96 2.04
C PHE A 77 5.73 4.65 1.48
N TYR A 78 4.70 4.74 0.62
CA TYR A 78 4.05 3.56 0.02
C TYR A 78 4.61 3.20 -1.37
N THR A 79 5.35 4.13 -1.98
CA THR A 79 5.97 3.99 -3.31
C THR A 79 7.37 4.61 -3.28
N PRO A 80 8.27 4.31 -4.22
CA PRO A 80 9.59 4.93 -4.26
C PRO A 80 9.60 6.46 -4.44
N GLY A 81 8.49 7.08 -4.87
CA GLY A 81 8.39 8.53 -5.05
C GLY A 81 9.55 9.14 -5.85
N CYS A 82 10.08 10.25 -5.35
CA CYS A 82 11.25 10.94 -5.92
C CYS A 82 12.54 10.11 -5.83
N PHE A 83 12.63 9.15 -4.90
CA PHE A 83 13.81 8.28 -4.73
C PHE A 83 14.03 7.32 -5.90
N ARG A 84 13.13 7.27 -6.89
CA ARG A 84 13.40 6.63 -8.19
C ARG A 84 14.63 7.21 -8.90
N CYS A 85 14.96 8.47 -8.62
CA CYS A 85 16.14 9.15 -9.14
C CYS A 85 17.01 9.75 -8.03
N HIS A 86 16.39 10.20 -6.92
CA HIS A 86 17.07 10.74 -5.75
C HIS A 86 17.55 9.61 -4.83
N ASP A 87 18.54 8.84 -5.27
CA ASP A 87 19.03 7.64 -4.58
C ASP A 87 20.54 7.65 -4.31
N ASP A 88 21.22 8.79 -4.57
CA ASP A 88 22.68 8.96 -4.56
C ASP A 88 23.46 8.06 -5.56
N LYS A 89 22.78 7.20 -6.32
CA LYS A 89 23.40 6.27 -7.29
C LYS A 89 23.55 6.89 -8.67
N HIS A 90 22.69 7.85 -9.00
CA HIS A 90 22.81 8.63 -10.23
C HIS A 90 23.96 9.63 -10.11
N LYS A 91 25.18 9.20 -10.47
CA LYS A 91 26.44 9.90 -10.25
C LYS A 91 27.18 10.20 -11.56
N THR A 92 27.63 11.44 -11.76
CA THR A 92 28.50 11.79 -12.89
C THR A 92 29.94 11.32 -12.66
N ALA A 93 30.78 11.31 -13.69
CA ALA A 93 32.20 10.94 -13.57
C ALA A 93 32.96 11.86 -12.60
N GLU A 94 32.57 13.14 -12.54
CA GLU A 94 33.11 14.17 -11.63
C GLU A 94 32.54 14.05 -10.20
N GLY A 95 31.58 13.15 -9.99
CA GLY A 95 31.07 12.78 -8.68
C GLY A 95 29.81 13.51 -8.22
N LYS A 96 29.16 14.31 -9.08
CA LYS A 96 27.88 14.95 -8.75
C LYS A 96 26.78 13.89 -8.71
N VAL A 97 25.98 13.88 -7.64
CA VAL A 97 24.88 12.92 -7.45
C VAL A 97 23.51 13.60 -7.46
N ILE A 98 22.47 12.85 -7.85
CA ILE A 98 21.09 13.21 -7.51
C ILE A 98 20.84 12.76 -6.06
N SER A 99 20.84 13.72 -5.13
CA SER A 99 20.94 13.41 -3.72
C SER A 99 19.65 12.79 -3.14
N LYS A 100 19.80 11.82 -2.22
CA LYS A 100 18.71 11.25 -1.40
C LYS A 100 18.40 12.07 -0.13
N ASN A 101 19.01 13.24 0.05
CA ASN A 101 18.82 14.03 1.26
C ASN A 101 17.33 14.35 1.54
N CYS A 102 16.83 13.96 2.71
CA CYS A 102 15.44 14.15 3.12
C CYS A 102 14.99 15.62 3.08
N LYS A 103 15.91 16.55 3.33
CA LYS A 103 15.65 18.00 3.36
C LYS A 103 15.40 18.62 1.99
N ILE A 104 15.56 17.86 0.91
CA ILE A 104 15.20 18.31 -0.44
C ILE A 104 13.68 18.52 -0.55
N CYS A 105 12.90 17.71 0.15
CA CYS A 105 11.44 17.74 0.07
C CYS A 105 10.78 18.31 1.32
N HIS A 106 11.28 17.98 2.51
CA HIS A 106 10.62 18.33 3.76
C HIS A 106 11.61 18.71 4.86
N ASP A 107 11.22 19.68 5.69
CA ASP A 107 11.87 20.00 6.95
C ASP A 107 11.03 19.45 8.11
N VAL A 108 11.56 18.46 8.82
CA VAL A 108 10.90 17.91 10.02
C VAL A 108 11.13 18.88 11.18
N LEU A 109 10.06 19.52 11.64
CA LEU A 109 10.11 20.50 12.73
C LEU A 109 9.96 19.84 14.10
N ASP A 110 9.09 18.84 14.20
CA ASP A 110 8.89 18.01 15.38
C ASP A 110 8.14 16.72 15.02
N GLN A 111 8.17 15.73 15.90
CA GLN A 111 7.36 14.52 15.80
C GLN A 111 6.85 14.09 17.18
N VAL A 112 5.58 13.72 17.26
CA VAL A 112 4.98 13.13 18.45
C VAL A 112 4.65 11.67 18.17
N GLN A 113 5.18 10.76 18.98
CA GLN A 113 4.97 9.33 18.85
C GLN A 113 5.18 8.65 20.22
N GLU A 114 4.63 7.46 20.41
CA GLU A 114 4.68 6.73 21.69
C GLU A 114 6.13 6.44 22.15
N ASN A 115 7.04 6.18 21.22
CA ASN A 115 8.47 5.95 21.50
C ASN A 115 9.30 7.26 21.60
N ILE A 116 8.67 8.43 21.55
CA ILE A 116 9.30 9.73 21.74
C ILE A 116 8.89 10.26 23.13
N PRO A 117 9.84 10.45 24.07
CA PRO A 117 9.52 11.03 25.37
C PRO A 117 8.81 12.38 25.25
N GLY A 118 7.77 12.60 26.06
CA GLY A 118 7.02 13.86 26.06
C GLY A 118 7.91 15.08 26.24
N GLY A 119 7.72 16.09 25.40
CA GLY A 119 8.52 17.33 25.41
C GLY A 119 9.88 17.21 24.71
N LYS A 120 10.28 16.03 24.23
CA LYS A 120 11.48 15.89 23.40
C LYS A 120 11.17 16.32 21.97
N ARG A 121 11.86 17.36 21.51
CA ARG A 121 11.83 17.78 20.10
C ARG A 121 12.71 16.85 19.26
N VAL A 122 12.19 16.38 18.13
CA VAL A 122 13.00 15.62 17.15
C VAL A 122 12.91 16.27 15.76
N ILE A 123 14.08 16.47 15.14
CA ILE A 123 14.21 17.15 13.84
C ILE A 123 14.60 16.19 12.71
N ASP A 124 14.79 14.92 13.06
CA ASP A 124 14.93 13.79 12.14
C ASP A 124 13.75 12.86 12.39
N PHE A 125 13.32 12.14 11.35
CA PHE A 125 12.22 11.21 11.47
C PHE A 125 12.56 10.05 12.42
N VAL A 126 11.63 9.69 13.31
CA VAL A 126 11.76 8.57 14.24
C VAL A 126 10.79 7.46 13.83
N HIS A 127 11.32 6.30 13.46
CA HIS A 127 10.47 5.15 13.13
C HIS A 127 9.72 4.62 14.38
N PRO A 128 8.45 4.18 14.28
CA PRO A 128 7.67 3.67 15.43
C PRO A 128 8.28 2.45 16.12
N VAL A 129 8.99 1.63 15.36
CA VAL A 129 9.73 0.46 15.87
C VAL A 129 11.21 0.62 15.56
N ASP A 130 12.06 0.11 16.44
CA ASP A 130 13.50 0.16 16.24
C ASP A 130 13.90 -0.78 15.09
N ILE A 131 14.38 -0.19 14.00
CA ILE A 131 14.90 -0.88 12.81
C ILE A 131 16.39 -0.59 12.60
N GLY A 132 17.05 0.00 13.60
CA GLY A 132 18.44 0.42 13.51
C GLY A 132 18.70 1.32 12.29
N ASP A 133 19.80 1.05 11.60
CA ASP A 133 20.24 1.85 10.46
C ASP A 133 19.38 1.70 9.19
N GLU A 134 18.46 0.73 9.15
CA GLU A 134 17.63 0.46 7.97
C GLU A 134 16.78 1.66 7.58
N LEU A 135 16.44 2.51 8.56
CA LEU A 135 15.75 3.79 8.35
C LEU A 135 16.39 4.66 7.27
N TYR A 136 17.72 4.61 7.15
CA TYR A 136 18.48 5.44 6.22
C TYR A 136 19.01 4.65 5.00
N LYS A 137 19.16 3.34 5.15
CA LYS A 137 19.71 2.46 4.10
C LYS A 137 18.63 1.98 3.12
N THR A 138 17.41 1.75 3.61
CA THR A 138 16.32 1.13 2.85
C THR A 138 15.20 2.15 2.61
N ASN A 139 14.49 2.06 1.49
CA ASN A 139 13.33 2.95 1.30
C ASN A 139 12.18 2.43 2.13
N CYS A 140 11.41 3.32 2.77
CA CYS A 140 10.21 2.95 3.51
C CYS A 140 9.26 2.10 2.65
N SER A 141 9.16 2.45 1.36
CA SER A 141 8.35 1.73 0.39
C SER A 141 8.72 0.27 0.30
N ASP A 142 9.98 -0.13 0.47
CA ASP A 142 10.42 -1.52 0.28
C ASP A 142 9.81 -2.45 1.34
N CYS A 143 9.38 -1.92 2.49
CA CYS A 143 8.64 -2.65 3.53
C CYS A 143 7.15 -2.25 3.62
N HIS A 144 6.79 -1.04 3.18
CA HIS A 144 5.44 -0.49 3.33
C HIS A 144 4.66 -0.41 1.99
N MET A 145 5.00 -1.19 0.96
CA MET A 145 4.34 -1.09 -0.36
C MET A 145 2.81 -1.22 -0.26
N SER A 146 2.07 -0.34 -0.95
CA SER A 146 0.59 -0.35 -1.04
C SER A 146 0.00 -1.54 -1.83
N GLY A 147 0.84 -2.51 -2.20
CA GLY A 147 0.50 -3.60 -3.13
C GLY A 147 -0.03 -4.87 -2.46
N GLY A 148 0.21 -5.07 -1.17
CA GLY A 148 -0.19 -6.32 -0.49
C GLY A 148 0.42 -7.58 -1.12
N GLU A 149 1.48 -7.46 -1.90
CA GLU A 149 2.41 -8.58 -2.02
C GLU A 149 3.19 -8.55 -0.72
N ASP A 150 2.77 -9.40 0.23
CA ASP A 150 3.65 -9.82 1.29
C ASP A 150 4.98 -10.17 0.63
N VAL A 151 6.05 -9.46 0.98
CA VAL A 151 7.38 -10.00 0.75
C VAL A 151 7.35 -11.38 1.40
N THR A 152 7.35 -12.43 0.58
CA THR A 152 7.49 -13.77 1.11
C THR A 152 8.78 -13.73 1.90
N ALA A 153 8.65 -13.89 3.22
CA ALA A 153 9.80 -14.06 4.08
C ALA A 153 10.57 -15.27 3.54
N GLY A 154 11.67 -14.99 2.84
CA GLY A 154 12.67 -15.94 2.41
C GLY A 154 12.24 -16.94 1.34
N GLU A 155 12.43 -16.59 0.07
CA GLU A 155 12.87 -17.57 -0.93
C GLU A 155 14.09 -17.02 -1.70
N GLY A 156 15.27 -17.47 -1.26
CA GLY A 156 16.36 -17.82 -2.17
C GLY A 156 17.22 -16.70 -2.77
N HIS A 157 17.91 -15.92 -1.95
CA HIS A 157 19.26 -15.46 -2.34
C HIS A 157 20.28 -16.46 -1.81
N GLY A 158 20.54 -17.49 -2.61
CA GLY A 158 21.70 -18.34 -2.48
C GLY A 158 22.97 -17.54 -2.80
N GLN A 159 23.43 -16.72 -1.86
CA GLN A 159 24.83 -16.32 -1.80
C GLN A 159 25.63 -17.52 -1.29
N LYS A 160 26.27 -18.25 -2.20
CA LYS A 160 27.50 -18.97 -1.86
C LYS A 160 28.67 -18.04 -2.08
N ALA A 161 29.07 -17.37 -0.99
CA ALA A 161 30.44 -16.92 -0.84
C ALA A 161 31.33 -18.17 -0.67
N LYS A 162 32.40 -18.28 -1.48
CA LYS A 162 33.62 -18.99 -1.11
C LYS A 162 34.83 -18.38 -1.82
N HIS A 163 35.75 -17.92 -0.95
CA HIS A 163 37.18 -17.65 -1.09
C HIS A 163 37.63 -16.54 -2.03
#